data_AF-A0A1B9G6Z6-F1
#
_entry.id   AF-A0A1B9G6Z6-F1
#
_cell.length_a   1.000
_cell.length_b   1.000
_cell.length_c   1.000
_cell.angle_alpha   90.00
_cell.angle_beta   90.00
_cell.angle_gamma   90.00
#
_symmetry.space_group_name_H-M   'P 1'
#
loop_
_entity.id
_entity.type
_entity.pdbx_description
1 polymer ?
#
loop_
_entity_poly.entity_id
_entity_poly.type
_entity_poly.pdbx_seq_one_letter_code
_entity_poly.pdbx_strand_id
1 'polypeptide(L)'
;MTDQYAFFFLRALAGIAGAGTIPSAFRLILTIFEPSELHLALTLFGLSGAIANGTGLIIAGLFGFITAQGQMGPWRWFFRMITIICIPFSLLALSLIPRIKGEGHSSSSARDKLKRLDIIGTLTMLFAIILLILGLTLGASYGFRTAKFLVPFLLSWPLFVGFFIWESRLPEGYALVPPSFWRILNMPLMIFVALVVYSWWNLNQLVLVERFLTIFNELPIIAALRILPSGVAAVLVALLVPPLLARVKSYRWIIAPGLIVCAVVYIPIIYSHGEIYQGGYWKYYFPSLFVGSASAMIVFLGINITVMTSSPPSMSGVAGALLQVSLQIGAVIGLSIQAGLLTLEEGDIGNFHNVQASWWFVFGWLLLNAMLVLVFFKNNKAEAEEKQGDVIAVV
;
A
#
# COMPACT_ATOMS: atom_id res chain seq x y z
N MET A 1 15.03 -24.89 0.21
CA MET A 1 15.19 -24.84 -1.26
C MET A 1 16.61 -24.40 -1.57
N THR A 2 17.34 -25.19 -2.32
CA THR A 2 18.70 -24.87 -2.82
C THR A 2 18.64 -24.20 -4.20
N ASP A 3 17.54 -24.38 -4.94
CA ASP A 3 17.31 -23.77 -6.24
C ASP A 3 16.62 -22.39 -6.09
N GLN A 4 17.31 -21.35 -6.55
CA GLN A 4 16.84 -19.97 -6.58
C GLN A 4 15.63 -19.77 -7.50
N TYR A 5 15.57 -20.50 -8.62
CA TYR A 5 14.48 -20.35 -9.61
C TYR A 5 13.17 -20.90 -9.06
N ALA A 6 13.23 -22.06 -8.38
CA ALA A 6 12.08 -22.62 -7.69
C ALA A 6 11.54 -21.67 -6.61
N PHE A 7 12.42 -21.00 -5.87
CA PHE A 7 12.02 -20.00 -4.88
C PHE A 7 11.31 -18.80 -5.53
N PHE A 8 11.84 -18.27 -6.64
CA PHE A 8 11.19 -17.17 -7.36
C PHE A 8 9.84 -17.57 -7.95
N PHE A 9 9.72 -18.75 -8.54
CA PHE A 9 8.46 -19.25 -9.07
C PHE A 9 7.38 -19.39 -7.99
N LEU A 10 7.73 -19.97 -6.84
CA LEU A 10 6.78 -20.11 -5.73
C LEU A 10 6.41 -18.75 -5.11
N ARG A 11 7.35 -17.80 -5.05
CA ARG A 11 7.05 -16.41 -4.65
C ARG A 11 6.12 -15.71 -5.63
N ALA A 12 6.30 -15.92 -6.94
CA ALA A 12 5.40 -15.39 -7.95
C ALA A 12 3.99 -15.98 -7.79
N LEU A 13 3.88 -17.31 -7.62
CA LEU A 13 2.61 -17.98 -7.38
C LEU A 13 1.91 -17.49 -6.11
N ALA A 14 2.66 -17.31 -5.02
CA ALA A 14 2.13 -16.76 -3.77
C ALA A 14 1.66 -15.31 -3.93
N GLY A 15 2.37 -14.49 -4.72
CA GLY A 15 1.95 -13.14 -5.07
C GLY A 15 0.65 -13.10 -5.88
N ILE A 16 0.52 -13.97 -6.88
CA ILE A 16 -0.71 -14.10 -7.67
C ILE A 16 -1.89 -14.53 -6.80
N ALA A 17 -1.70 -15.54 -5.95
CA ALA A 17 -2.72 -15.98 -5.01
C ALA A 17 -3.11 -14.87 -4.02
N GLY A 18 -2.14 -14.15 -3.47
CA GLY A 18 -2.36 -13.04 -2.54
C GLY A 18 -3.05 -11.82 -3.18
N ALA A 19 -2.79 -11.51 -4.44
CA ALA A 19 -3.43 -10.40 -5.13
C ALA A 19 -4.96 -10.59 -5.26
N GLY A 20 -5.42 -11.85 -5.37
CA GLY A 20 -6.84 -12.17 -5.49
C GLY A 20 -7.63 -12.12 -4.18
N THR A 21 -6.97 -12.17 -3.02
CA THR A 21 -7.68 -12.32 -1.72
C THR A 21 -8.36 -11.04 -1.27
N ILE A 22 -7.67 -9.89 -1.34
CA ILE A 22 -8.18 -8.60 -0.87
C ILE A 22 -9.45 -8.17 -1.63
N PRO A 23 -9.47 -8.05 -2.97
CA PRO A 23 -10.66 -7.64 -3.70
C PRO A 23 -11.81 -8.65 -3.57
N SER A 24 -11.50 -9.96 -3.50
CA SER A 24 -12.52 -11.00 -3.28
C SER A 24 -13.14 -10.88 -1.89
N ALA A 25 -12.34 -10.58 -0.86
CA ALA A 25 -12.83 -10.36 0.50
C ALA A 25 -13.72 -9.11 0.59
N PHE A 26 -13.34 -7.99 -0.02
CA PHE A 26 -14.19 -6.80 -0.10
C PHE A 26 -15.54 -7.10 -0.74
N ARG A 27 -15.53 -7.80 -1.89
CA ARG A 27 -16.76 -8.18 -2.57
C ARG A 27 -17.64 -9.08 -1.69
N LEU A 28 -17.03 -10.08 -1.04
CA LEU A 28 -17.76 -11.00 -0.18
C LEU A 28 -18.41 -10.27 1.01
N ILE A 29 -17.66 -9.37 1.66
CA ILE A 29 -18.15 -8.55 2.78
C ILE A 29 -19.35 -7.71 2.34
N LEU A 30 -19.25 -7.05 1.18
CA LEU A 30 -20.35 -6.25 0.61
C LEU A 30 -21.59 -7.06 0.23
N THR A 31 -21.45 -8.36 -0.03
CA THR A 31 -22.58 -9.24 -0.40
C THR A 31 -23.22 -9.98 0.77
N ILE A 32 -22.47 -10.24 1.85
CA ILE A 32 -22.97 -11.01 3.00
C ILE A 32 -23.62 -10.09 4.03
N PHE A 33 -22.96 -8.98 4.33
CA PHE A 33 -23.34 -8.14 5.48
C PHE A 33 -24.37 -7.10 5.08
N GLU A 34 -25.37 -6.93 5.94
CA GLU A 34 -26.35 -5.86 5.79
C GLU A 34 -25.70 -4.48 5.99
N PRO A 35 -26.30 -3.38 5.45
CA PRO A 35 -25.74 -2.04 5.57
C PRO A 35 -25.46 -1.57 7.01
N SER A 36 -26.21 -2.10 7.99
CA SER A 36 -26.04 -1.84 9.43
C SER A 36 -24.75 -2.46 10.00
N GLU A 37 -24.35 -3.63 9.50
CA GLU A 37 -23.19 -4.40 9.99
C GLU A 37 -21.94 -4.20 9.10
N LEU A 38 -22.13 -3.71 7.89
CA LEU A 38 -21.08 -3.55 6.88
C LEU A 38 -19.89 -2.73 7.39
N HIS A 39 -20.15 -1.66 8.14
CA HIS A 39 -19.08 -0.80 8.68
C HIS A 39 -18.21 -1.56 9.69
N LEU A 40 -18.82 -2.40 10.53
CA LEU A 40 -18.10 -3.24 11.49
C LEU A 40 -17.26 -4.29 10.75
N ALA A 41 -17.85 -4.97 9.76
CA ALA A 41 -17.15 -5.99 8.98
C ALA A 41 -15.93 -5.43 8.22
N LEU A 42 -16.07 -4.26 7.59
CA LEU A 42 -14.98 -3.56 6.92
C LEU A 42 -13.89 -3.11 7.89
N THR A 43 -14.29 -2.66 9.10
CA THR A 43 -13.34 -2.28 10.15
C THR A 43 -12.55 -3.50 10.62
N LEU A 44 -13.21 -4.62 10.92
CA LEU A 44 -12.55 -5.88 11.29
C LEU A 44 -11.60 -6.40 10.20
N PHE A 45 -11.99 -6.27 8.93
CA PHE A 45 -11.12 -6.60 7.81
C PHE A 45 -9.89 -5.70 7.74
N GLY A 46 -10.05 -4.37 7.88
CA GLY A 46 -8.95 -3.42 7.92
C GLY A 46 -7.98 -3.66 9.09
N LEU A 47 -8.51 -4.03 10.26
CA LEU A 47 -7.70 -4.37 11.45
C LEU A 47 -6.80 -5.58 11.20
N SER A 48 -7.25 -6.56 10.42
CA SER A 48 -6.44 -7.74 10.11
C SER A 48 -5.11 -7.38 9.45
N GLY A 49 -5.10 -6.36 8.57
CA GLY A 49 -3.88 -5.86 7.95
C GLY A 49 -2.92 -5.18 8.94
N ALA A 50 -3.47 -4.36 9.85
CA ALA A 50 -2.68 -3.70 10.89
C ALA A 50 -2.09 -4.71 11.90
N ILE A 51 -2.88 -5.70 12.31
CA ILE A 51 -2.44 -6.80 13.17
C ILE A 51 -1.36 -7.62 12.47
N ALA A 52 -1.53 -7.93 11.18
CA ALA A 52 -0.54 -8.67 10.40
C ALA A 52 0.79 -7.92 10.31
N ASN A 53 0.77 -6.59 10.17
CA ASN A 53 1.99 -5.77 10.15
C ASN A 53 2.78 -5.88 11.47
N GLY A 54 2.10 -5.76 12.62
CA GLY A 54 2.75 -5.86 13.94
C GLY A 54 3.19 -7.29 14.27
N THR A 55 2.29 -8.26 14.16
CA THR A 55 2.57 -9.66 14.51
C THR A 55 3.58 -10.31 13.56
N GLY A 56 3.56 -9.94 12.28
CA GLY A 56 4.50 -10.44 11.27
C GLY A 56 5.96 -10.13 11.63
N LEU A 57 6.25 -8.91 12.09
CA LEU A 57 7.59 -8.53 12.52
C LEU A 57 8.04 -9.29 13.78
N ILE A 58 7.16 -9.45 14.76
CA ILE A 58 7.47 -10.19 16.00
C ILE A 58 7.76 -11.65 15.68
N ILE A 59 6.90 -12.28 14.87
CA ILE A 59 7.07 -13.67 14.43
C ILE A 59 8.40 -13.80 13.67
N ALA A 60 8.71 -12.90 12.74
CA ALA A 60 9.98 -12.89 12.03
C ALA A 60 11.18 -12.72 12.98
N GLY A 61 11.08 -11.84 13.98
CA GLY A 61 12.09 -11.62 15.01
C GLY A 61 12.32 -12.85 15.90
N LEU A 62 11.26 -13.58 16.26
CA LEU A 62 11.34 -14.83 17.02
C LEU A 62 12.09 -15.92 16.26
N PHE A 63 11.86 -16.05 14.95
CA PHE A 63 12.62 -16.98 14.14
C PHE A 63 14.10 -16.62 14.04
N GLY A 64 14.45 -15.34 14.23
CA GLY A 64 15.83 -14.88 14.33
C GLY A 64 16.66 -15.52 15.45
N PHE A 65 16.02 -16.11 16.48
CA PHE A 65 16.72 -16.89 17.52
C PHE A 65 17.19 -18.27 17.04
N ILE A 66 16.68 -18.76 15.91
CA ILE A 66 17.08 -20.05 15.37
C ILE A 66 18.48 -19.91 14.76
N THR A 67 19.49 -20.38 15.47
CA THR A 67 20.89 -20.43 15.02
C THR A 67 21.17 -21.59 14.06
N ALA A 68 20.19 -22.49 13.86
CA ALA A 68 20.34 -23.65 13.01
C ALA A 68 20.54 -23.26 11.55
N GLN A 69 21.53 -23.87 10.89
CA GLN A 69 21.86 -23.58 9.49
C GLN A 69 21.19 -24.57 8.53
N GLY A 70 21.20 -24.26 7.23
CA GLY A 70 20.70 -25.15 6.18
C GLY A 70 19.17 -25.28 6.14
N GLN A 71 18.63 -26.51 6.26
CA GLN A 71 17.18 -26.76 6.20
C GLN A 71 16.41 -26.23 7.41
N MET A 72 17.11 -26.04 8.53
CA MET A 72 16.56 -25.48 9.76
C MET A 72 16.79 -23.98 9.88
N GLY A 73 17.21 -23.32 8.78
CA GLY A 73 17.44 -21.87 8.76
C GLY A 73 16.21 -21.05 9.19
N PRO A 74 16.40 -19.92 9.88
CA PRO A 74 15.35 -19.03 10.38
C PRO A 74 14.25 -18.74 9.34
N TRP A 75 14.68 -18.34 8.15
CA TRP A 75 13.78 -17.92 7.07
C TRP A 75 12.91 -19.07 6.52
N ARG A 76 13.41 -20.32 6.57
CA ARG A 76 12.63 -21.49 6.11
C ARG A 76 11.55 -21.86 7.10
N TRP A 77 11.85 -21.76 8.39
CA TRP A 77 10.87 -21.96 9.45
C TRP A 77 9.77 -20.91 9.44
N PHE A 78 10.11 -19.66 9.13
CA PHE A 78 9.13 -18.60 8.90
C PHE A 78 8.11 -19.00 7.82
N PHE A 79 8.55 -19.47 6.65
CA PHE A 79 7.62 -19.94 5.61
C PHE A 79 6.82 -21.17 6.02
N ARG A 80 7.43 -22.14 6.70
CA ARG A 80 6.71 -23.33 7.19
C ARG A 80 5.57 -22.94 8.15
N MET A 81 5.83 -21.99 9.03
CA MET A 81 4.86 -21.52 10.00
C MET A 81 3.72 -20.73 9.34
N ILE A 82 4.03 -19.88 8.36
CA ILE A 82 3.00 -19.25 7.53
C ILE A 82 2.14 -20.33 6.86
N THR A 83 2.73 -21.38 6.30
CA THR A 83 1.98 -22.49 5.69
C THR A 83 1.10 -23.22 6.71
N ILE A 84 1.61 -23.51 7.90
CA ILE A 84 0.87 -24.17 8.99
C ILE A 84 -0.32 -23.33 9.44
N ILE A 85 -0.22 -22.00 9.40
CA ILE A 85 -1.33 -21.10 9.73
C ILE A 85 -2.29 -20.97 8.53
N CYS A 86 -1.79 -20.79 7.32
CA CYS A 86 -2.63 -20.54 6.15
C CYS A 86 -3.46 -21.76 5.72
N ILE A 87 -2.95 -22.99 5.85
CA ILE A 87 -3.70 -24.21 5.47
C ILE A 87 -5.02 -24.36 6.25
N PRO A 88 -5.05 -24.39 7.60
CA PRO A 88 -6.29 -24.55 8.35
C PRO A 88 -7.25 -23.39 8.12
N PHE A 89 -6.76 -22.15 8.03
CA PHE A 89 -7.61 -21.01 7.69
C PHE A 89 -8.21 -21.10 6.29
N SER A 90 -7.46 -21.61 5.31
CA SER A 90 -7.96 -21.86 3.96
C SER A 90 -9.02 -22.97 3.94
N LEU A 91 -8.83 -24.05 4.71
CA LEU A 91 -9.81 -25.13 4.83
C LEU A 91 -11.09 -24.65 5.54
N LEU A 92 -10.93 -23.86 6.60
CA LEU A 92 -12.04 -23.22 7.30
C LEU A 92 -12.81 -22.28 6.36
N ALA A 93 -12.11 -21.44 5.59
CA ALA A 93 -12.74 -20.56 4.62
C ALA A 93 -13.59 -21.33 3.59
N LEU A 94 -13.11 -22.49 3.10
CA LEU A 94 -13.88 -23.33 2.18
C LEU A 94 -15.18 -23.88 2.80
N SER A 95 -15.22 -24.09 4.12
CA SER A 95 -16.40 -24.60 4.83
C SER A 95 -17.33 -23.49 5.33
N LEU A 96 -16.79 -22.33 5.70
CA LEU A 96 -17.52 -21.22 6.34
C LEU A 96 -18.06 -20.20 5.34
N ILE A 97 -17.41 -20.03 4.18
CA ILE A 97 -17.91 -19.11 3.15
C ILE A 97 -19.28 -19.65 2.69
N PRO A 98 -20.38 -18.91 2.93
CA PRO A 98 -21.69 -19.35 2.52
C PRO A 98 -21.68 -19.54 1.01
N ARG A 99 -22.33 -20.60 0.51
CA ARG A 99 -22.63 -20.73 -0.92
C ARG A 99 -23.70 -19.72 -1.27
N ILE A 100 -23.33 -18.44 -1.31
CA ILE A 100 -24.16 -17.39 -1.88
C ILE A 100 -24.22 -17.73 -3.36
N LYS A 101 -25.29 -18.41 -3.76
CA LYS A 101 -25.72 -18.39 -5.16
C LYS A 101 -25.98 -16.92 -5.43
N GLY A 102 -25.08 -16.27 -6.17
CA GLY A 102 -25.18 -14.83 -6.42
C GLY A 102 -26.60 -14.46 -6.84
N GLU A 103 -27.34 -13.83 -5.93
CA GLU A 103 -28.66 -13.30 -6.19
C GLU A 103 -28.46 -12.05 -7.05
N GLY A 104 -28.90 -12.11 -8.31
CA GLY A 104 -28.87 -10.98 -9.24
C GLY A 104 -28.01 -11.16 -10.50
N HIS A 105 -28.58 -11.84 -11.50
CA HIS A 105 -28.38 -11.66 -12.95
C HIS A 105 -26.96 -11.59 -13.56
N SER A 106 -26.57 -12.67 -14.24
CA SER A 106 -26.74 -12.71 -15.69
C SER A 106 -26.63 -14.15 -16.19
N SER A 107 -27.49 -14.48 -17.14
CA SER A 107 -27.43 -15.61 -18.07
C SER A 107 -26.18 -15.56 -18.97
N SER A 108 -25.04 -15.12 -18.44
CA SER A 108 -23.80 -15.01 -19.17
C SER A 108 -22.97 -16.25 -18.85
N SER A 109 -22.83 -17.11 -19.85
CA SER A 109 -21.91 -18.25 -19.82
C SER A 109 -20.55 -17.77 -19.32
N ALA A 110 -19.76 -18.64 -18.66
CA ALA A 110 -18.38 -18.30 -18.28
C ALA A 110 -17.58 -17.72 -19.47
N ARG A 111 -17.96 -18.12 -20.70
CA ARG A 111 -17.46 -17.60 -21.97
C ARG A 111 -17.80 -16.12 -22.23
N ASP A 112 -18.98 -15.64 -21.86
CA ASP A 112 -19.39 -14.24 -22.03
C ASP A 112 -18.74 -13.32 -21.00
N LYS A 113 -18.49 -13.84 -19.78
CA LYS A 113 -17.66 -13.13 -18.78
C LYS A 113 -16.21 -13.03 -19.22
N LEU A 114 -15.67 -14.09 -19.85
CA LEU A 114 -14.32 -14.09 -20.41
C LEU A 114 -14.18 -13.13 -21.60
N LYS A 115 -15.21 -13.05 -22.47
CA LYS A 115 -15.25 -12.09 -23.59
C LYS A 115 -15.34 -10.63 -23.13
N ARG A 116 -15.89 -10.38 -21.94
CA ARG A 116 -15.93 -9.04 -21.31
C ARG A 116 -14.61 -8.63 -20.64
N LEU A 117 -13.67 -9.55 -20.47
CA LEU A 117 -12.37 -9.27 -19.88
C LEU A 117 -11.41 -8.75 -20.95
N ASP A 118 -10.87 -7.55 -20.79
CA ASP A 118 -9.79 -7.04 -21.64
C ASP A 118 -8.48 -7.75 -21.30
N ILE A 119 -8.30 -8.96 -21.84
CA ILE A 119 -7.09 -9.77 -21.65
C ILE A 119 -5.86 -9.03 -22.19
N ILE A 120 -5.99 -8.35 -23.33
CA ILE A 120 -4.87 -7.68 -23.99
C ILE A 120 -4.43 -6.47 -23.16
N GLY A 121 -5.35 -5.61 -22.73
CA GLY A 121 -5.02 -4.49 -21.85
C GLY A 121 -4.50 -4.97 -20.49
N THR A 122 -5.12 -5.99 -19.90
CA THR A 122 -4.66 -6.56 -18.62
C THR A 122 -3.21 -7.06 -18.71
N LEU A 123 -2.88 -7.83 -19.76
CA LEU A 123 -1.52 -8.34 -19.97
C LEU A 123 -0.55 -7.19 -20.25
N THR A 124 -0.93 -6.22 -21.08
CA THR A 124 -0.10 -5.06 -21.39
C THR A 124 0.23 -4.25 -20.13
N MET A 125 -0.77 -3.97 -19.29
CA MET A 125 -0.59 -3.28 -18.02
C MET A 125 0.24 -4.10 -17.02
N LEU A 126 0.01 -5.41 -16.95
CA LEU A 126 0.79 -6.33 -16.13
C LEU A 126 2.28 -6.29 -16.53
N PHE A 127 2.59 -6.43 -17.82
CA PHE A 127 3.97 -6.34 -18.31
C PHE A 127 4.58 -4.95 -18.09
N ALA A 128 3.83 -3.87 -18.31
CA ALA A 128 4.29 -2.51 -18.05
C ALA A 128 4.71 -2.31 -16.58
N ILE A 129 3.86 -2.74 -15.64
CA ILE A 129 4.12 -2.65 -14.21
C ILE A 129 5.29 -3.55 -13.81
N ILE A 130 5.35 -4.80 -14.30
CA ILE A 130 6.45 -5.71 -14.00
C ILE A 130 7.77 -5.14 -14.48
N LEU A 131 7.84 -4.60 -15.70
CA LEU A 131 9.06 -4.01 -16.25
C LEU A 131 9.47 -2.74 -15.50
N LEU A 132 8.51 -1.91 -15.09
CA LEU A 132 8.78 -0.74 -14.26
C LEU A 132 9.39 -1.14 -12.91
N ILE A 133 8.73 -2.06 -12.20
CA ILE A 133 9.18 -2.58 -10.89
C ILE A 133 10.55 -3.25 -11.02
N LEU A 134 10.73 -4.10 -12.05
CA LEU A 134 11.98 -4.80 -12.31
C LEU A 134 13.10 -3.82 -12.62
N GLY A 135 12.85 -2.81 -13.45
CA GLY A 135 13.79 -1.75 -13.77
C GLY A 135 14.25 -1.07 -12.49
N LEU A 136 13.31 -0.51 -11.72
CA LEU A 136 13.59 0.17 -10.46
C LEU A 136 14.36 -0.70 -9.46
N THR A 137 13.96 -1.97 -9.31
CA THR A 137 14.63 -2.93 -8.41
C THR A 137 16.06 -3.23 -8.87
N LEU A 138 16.28 -3.47 -10.16
CA LEU A 138 17.62 -3.72 -10.70
C LEU A 138 18.49 -2.46 -10.67
N GLY A 139 17.91 -1.28 -10.81
CA GLY A 139 18.60 0.00 -10.63
C GLY A 139 19.09 0.20 -9.20
N ALA A 140 18.26 -0.15 -8.22
CA ALA A 140 18.63 -0.14 -6.82
C ALA A 140 19.79 -1.12 -6.49
N SER A 141 19.80 -2.32 -7.09
CA SER A 141 20.84 -3.33 -6.78
C SER A 141 22.13 -3.22 -7.60
N TYR A 142 22.04 -2.81 -8.88
CA TYR A 142 23.17 -2.81 -9.82
C TYR A 142 23.52 -1.41 -10.34
N GLY A 143 22.89 -0.36 -9.80
CA GLY A 143 23.07 1.02 -10.20
C GLY A 143 22.18 1.47 -11.37
N PHE A 144 21.78 2.73 -11.34
CA PHE A 144 20.86 3.35 -12.32
C PHE A 144 21.46 3.62 -13.71
N ARG A 145 22.77 3.44 -13.88
CA ARG A 145 23.45 3.61 -15.18
C ARG A 145 23.62 2.30 -15.95
N THR A 146 23.19 1.18 -15.39
CA THR A 146 23.39 -0.15 -15.99
C THR A 146 22.27 -0.46 -16.99
N ALA A 147 22.60 -1.17 -18.09
CA ALA A 147 21.60 -1.62 -19.07
C ALA A 147 20.45 -2.44 -18.44
N LYS A 148 20.73 -3.15 -17.35
CA LYS A 148 19.76 -3.88 -16.53
C LYS A 148 18.64 -3.00 -15.94
N PHE A 149 18.91 -1.72 -15.67
CA PHE A 149 17.91 -0.73 -15.26
C PHE A 149 17.23 -0.08 -16.47
N LEU A 150 18.05 0.40 -17.43
CA LEU A 150 17.57 1.21 -18.55
C LEU A 150 16.60 0.44 -19.45
N VAL A 151 16.87 -0.83 -19.75
CA VAL A 151 16.03 -1.60 -20.68
C VAL A 151 14.62 -1.82 -20.14
N PRO A 152 14.40 -2.40 -18.94
CA PRO A 152 13.04 -2.58 -18.41
C PRO A 152 12.33 -1.25 -18.15
N PHE A 153 13.06 -0.25 -17.63
CA PHE A 153 12.48 1.04 -17.31
C PHE A 153 12.01 1.79 -18.56
N LEU A 154 12.84 1.89 -19.60
CA LEU A 154 12.48 2.56 -20.84
C LEU A 154 11.39 1.80 -21.60
N LEU A 155 11.38 0.46 -21.54
CA LEU A 155 10.35 -0.37 -22.20
C LEU A 155 8.97 -0.27 -21.51
N SER A 156 8.92 0.05 -20.21
CA SER A 156 7.65 0.23 -19.50
C SER A 156 6.83 1.42 -20.03
N TRP A 157 7.48 2.52 -20.44
CA TRP A 157 6.78 3.74 -20.88
C TRP A 157 5.97 3.54 -22.18
N PRO A 158 6.53 2.96 -23.26
CA PRO A 158 5.76 2.59 -24.45
C PRO A 158 4.60 1.64 -24.15
N LEU A 159 4.76 0.72 -23.20
CA LEU A 159 3.68 -0.20 -22.81
C LEU A 159 2.58 0.51 -22.02
N PHE A 160 2.91 1.45 -21.14
CA PHE A 160 1.91 2.31 -20.49
C PHE A 160 1.16 3.16 -21.51
N VAL A 161 1.87 3.81 -22.43
CA VAL A 161 1.24 4.62 -23.49
C VAL A 161 0.37 3.73 -24.40
N GLY A 162 0.87 2.56 -24.77
CA GLY A 162 0.14 1.57 -25.55
C GLY A 162 -1.11 1.07 -24.86
N PHE A 163 -1.05 0.86 -23.54
CA PHE A 163 -2.21 0.50 -22.72
C PHE A 163 -3.27 1.61 -22.72
N PHE A 164 -2.89 2.87 -22.47
CA PHE A 164 -3.85 3.98 -22.50
C PHE A 164 -4.47 4.18 -23.90
N ILE A 165 -3.69 4.00 -24.97
CA ILE A 165 -4.21 4.06 -26.35
C ILE A 165 -5.18 2.89 -26.61
N TRP A 166 -4.82 1.67 -26.21
CA TRP A 166 -5.66 0.48 -26.36
C TRP A 166 -6.99 0.63 -25.60
N GLU A 167 -6.91 1.07 -24.36
CA GLU A 167 -8.05 1.26 -23.48
C GLU A 167 -8.96 2.40 -23.93
N SER A 168 -8.39 3.48 -24.48
CA SER A 168 -9.17 4.58 -25.07
C SER A 168 -10.01 4.14 -26.29
N ARG A 169 -9.66 3.03 -26.93
CA ARG A 169 -10.38 2.47 -28.10
C ARG A 169 -11.42 1.42 -27.72
N LEU A 170 -11.46 0.97 -26.46
CA LEU A 170 -12.38 -0.05 -26.00
C LEU A 170 -13.72 0.57 -25.53
N PRO A 171 -14.87 -0.06 -25.83
CA PRO A 171 -16.15 0.36 -25.27
C PRO A 171 -16.15 0.24 -23.73
N GLU A 172 -16.84 1.15 -23.04
CA GLU A 172 -16.80 1.27 -21.56
C GLU A 172 -17.15 -0.01 -20.78
N GLY A 173 -17.90 -0.94 -21.38
CA GLY A 173 -18.25 -2.23 -20.77
C GLY A 173 -17.16 -3.31 -20.85
N TYR A 174 -16.08 -3.07 -21.61
CA TYR A 174 -14.96 -3.99 -21.81
C TYR A 174 -13.63 -3.44 -21.29
N ALA A 175 -13.53 -2.12 -21.05
CA ALA A 175 -12.32 -1.49 -20.53
C ALA A 175 -12.05 -1.90 -19.06
N LEU A 176 -10.78 -2.10 -18.73
CA LEU A 176 -10.30 -2.43 -17.38
C LEU A 176 -10.47 -1.22 -16.44
N VAL A 177 -10.14 -0.04 -16.94
CA VAL A 177 -10.32 1.28 -16.32
C VAL A 177 -11.10 2.15 -17.32
N PRO A 178 -12.44 2.23 -17.19
CA PRO A 178 -13.24 3.05 -18.09
C PRO A 178 -12.74 4.50 -18.10
N PRO A 179 -12.66 5.19 -19.24
CA PRO A 179 -12.26 6.61 -19.26
C PRO A 179 -13.13 7.49 -18.34
N SER A 180 -14.39 7.09 -18.14
CA SER A 180 -15.34 7.68 -17.18
C SER A 180 -14.87 7.59 -15.73
N PHE A 181 -14.02 6.62 -15.37
CA PHE A 181 -13.40 6.51 -14.05
C PHE A 181 -12.49 7.69 -13.72
N TRP A 182 -11.67 8.14 -14.68
CA TRP A 182 -10.78 9.30 -14.49
C TRP A 182 -11.54 10.63 -14.43
N ARG A 183 -12.79 10.66 -14.91
CA ARG A 183 -13.69 11.82 -14.82
C ARG A 183 -14.38 11.93 -13.47
N ILE A 184 -14.33 10.90 -12.63
CA ILE A 184 -14.89 10.93 -11.28
C ILE A 184 -14.11 11.95 -10.45
N LEU A 185 -14.85 12.81 -9.75
CA LEU A 185 -14.30 13.87 -8.92
C LEU A 185 -13.26 13.31 -7.93
N ASN A 186 -12.10 13.96 -7.85
CA ASN A 186 -10.97 13.61 -6.98
C ASN A 186 -10.29 12.24 -7.23
N MET A 187 -10.76 11.38 -8.15
CA MET A 187 -10.16 10.05 -8.36
C MET A 187 -8.68 10.06 -8.79
N PRO A 188 -8.28 10.84 -9.81
CA PRO A 188 -6.88 10.87 -10.23
C PRO A 188 -5.97 11.37 -9.09
N LEU A 189 -6.45 12.35 -8.32
CA LEU A 189 -5.74 12.90 -7.17
C LEU A 189 -5.58 11.86 -6.05
N MET A 190 -6.66 11.14 -5.70
CA MET A 190 -6.59 10.11 -4.67
C MET A 190 -5.67 8.95 -5.04
N ILE A 191 -5.65 8.55 -6.32
CA ILE A 191 -4.74 7.54 -6.83
C ILE A 191 -3.27 7.99 -6.73
N PHE A 192 -3.00 9.25 -7.09
CA PHE A 192 -1.65 9.80 -6.97
C PHE A 192 -1.19 9.86 -5.51
N VAL A 193 -2.05 10.32 -4.61
CA VAL A 193 -1.75 10.39 -3.17
C VAL A 193 -1.57 9.00 -2.57
N ALA A 194 -2.30 7.99 -3.06
CA ALA A 194 -2.12 6.62 -2.60
C ALA A 194 -0.70 6.08 -2.83
N LEU A 195 0.05 6.60 -3.81
CA LEU A 195 1.45 6.21 -4.05
C LEU A 195 2.38 6.45 -2.85
N VAL A 196 2.07 7.40 -1.96
CA VAL A 196 2.99 7.72 -0.83
C VAL A 196 2.71 6.91 0.44
N VAL A 197 1.49 6.36 0.56
CA VAL A 197 0.98 5.82 1.81
C VAL A 197 1.74 4.55 2.25
N TYR A 198 1.82 3.53 1.38
CA TYR A 198 2.60 2.33 1.69
C TYR A 198 4.11 2.57 1.69
N SER A 199 4.57 3.54 0.90
CA SER A 199 5.97 3.97 0.90
C SER A 199 6.40 4.36 2.31
N TRP A 200 5.59 5.12 3.05
CA TRP A 200 5.93 5.50 4.42
C TRP A 200 6.28 4.29 5.32
N TRP A 201 5.43 3.26 5.36
CA TRP A 201 5.72 2.08 6.20
C TRP A 201 6.93 1.30 5.70
N ASN A 202 7.00 1.02 4.40
CA ASN A 202 8.07 0.19 3.83
C ASN A 202 9.45 0.85 4.00
N LEU A 203 9.53 2.16 3.77
CA LEU A 203 10.78 2.92 3.85
C LEU A 203 11.30 3.06 5.28
N ASN A 204 10.41 3.18 6.26
CA ASN A 204 10.81 3.19 7.67
C ASN A 204 11.18 1.79 8.14
N GLN A 205 10.38 0.77 7.80
CA GLN A 205 10.63 -0.59 8.27
C GLN A 205 11.94 -1.15 7.74
N LEU A 206 12.20 -1.02 6.43
CA LEU A 206 13.43 -1.58 5.83
C LEU A 206 14.68 -0.94 6.46
N VAL A 207 14.80 0.38 6.39
CA VAL A 207 15.98 1.10 6.88
C VAL A 207 16.20 0.92 8.38
N LEU A 208 15.14 1.02 9.19
CA LEU A 208 15.29 0.90 10.64
C LEU A 208 15.64 -0.52 11.07
N VAL A 209 14.98 -1.54 10.51
CA VAL A 209 15.33 -2.95 10.79
C VAL A 209 16.78 -3.21 10.40
N GLU A 210 17.15 -2.84 9.17
CA GLU A 210 18.50 -3.09 8.66
C GLU A 210 19.56 -2.40 9.51
N ARG A 211 19.32 -1.14 9.91
CA ARG A 211 20.20 -0.38 10.80
C ARG A 211 20.31 -0.99 12.20
N PHE A 212 19.20 -1.45 12.79
CA PHE A 212 19.24 -2.14 14.09
C PHE A 212 20.04 -3.45 14.05
N LEU A 213 19.92 -4.21 12.96
CA LEU A 213 20.62 -5.47 12.79
C LEU A 213 22.10 -5.30 12.46
N THR A 214 22.45 -4.41 11.52
CA THR A 214 23.79 -4.33 10.93
C THR A 214 24.72 -3.38 11.68
N ILE A 215 24.22 -2.22 12.11
CA ILE A 215 25.04 -1.17 12.75
C ILE A 215 25.05 -1.35 14.26
N PHE A 216 23.87 -1.56 14.82
CA PHE A 216 23.70 -1.67 16.27
C PHE A 216 23.85 -3.09 16.78
N ASN A 217 24.00 -4.07 15.88
CA ASN A 217 24.15 -5.50 16.19
C ASN A 217 23.08 -6.00 17.18
N GLU A 218 21.86 -5.43 17.10
CA GLU A 218 20.76 -5.84 17.96
C GLU A 218 20.17 -7.17 17.48
N LEU A 219 19.61 -7.92 18.43
CA LEU A 219 18.88 -9.14 18.11
C LEU A 219 17.65 -8.81 17.25
N PRO A 220 17.27 -9.66 16.27
CA PRO A 220 16.09 -9.43 15.43
C PRO A 220 14.79 -9.20 16.20
N ILE A 221 14.63 -9.82 17.38
CA ILE A 221 13.47 -9.58 18.24
C ILE A 221 13.45 -8.15 18.81
N ILE A 222 14.61 -7.58 19.13
CA ILE A 222 14.72 -6.23 19.69
C ILE A 222 14.38 -5.22 18.59
N ALA A 223 14.91 -5.42 17.38
CA ALA A 223 14.55 -4.63 16.22
C ALA A 223 13.03 -4.67 15.94
N ALA A 224 12.42 -5.86 16.03
CA ALA A 224 10.98 -6.02 15.88
C ALA A 224 10.19 -5.27 16.98
N LEU A 225 10.62 -5.37 18.25
CA LEU A 225 10.02 -4.65 19.38
C LEU A 225 10.14 -3.13 19.25
N ARG A 226 11.23 -2.62 18.68
CA ARG A 226 11.41 -1.19 18.41
C ARG A 226 10.48 -0.66 17.31
N ILE A 227 10.00 -1.52 16.42
CA ILE A 227 9.09 -1.12 15.33
C ILE A 227 7.63 -1.38 15.70
N LEU A 228 7.37 -2.24 16.67
CA LEU A 228 6.05 -2.57 17.20
C LEU A 228 5.14 -1.34 17.48
N PRO A 229 5.64 -0.20 18.00
CA PRO A 229 4.81 1.00 18.18
C PRO A 229 4.11 1.46 16.89
N SER A 230 4.73 1.28 15.73
CA SER A 230 4.11 1.61 14.43
C SER A 230 2.88 0.74 14.14
N GLY A 231 2.96 -0.57 14.41
CA GLY A 231 1.83 -1.49 14.26
C GLY A 231 0.72 -1.21 15.27
N VAL A 232 1.07 -0.96 16.54
CA VAL A 232 0.09 -0.62 17.59
C VAL A 232 -0.64 0.68 17.26
N ALA A 233 0.07 1.72 16.83
CA ALA A 233 -0.54 2.99 16.42
C ALA A 233 -1.52 2.79 15.24
N ALA A 234 -1.13 1.98 14.25
CA ALA A 234 -1.99 1.64 13.12
C ALA A 234 -3.27 0.91 13.56
N VAL A 235 -3.17 -0.06 14.47
CA VAL A 235 -4.33 -0.78 15.03
C VAL A 235 -5.25 0.17 15.82
N LEU A 236 -4.68 1.00 16.69
CA LEU A 236 -5.44 1.97 17.49
C LEU A 236 -6.22 2.94 16.59
N VAL A 237 -5.58 3.47 15.55
CA VAL A 237 -6.25 4.35 14.60
C VAL A 237 -7.33 3.60 13.81
N ALA A 238 -7.05 2.39 13.34
CA ALA A 238 -8.02 1.59 12.62
C ALA A 238 -9.28 1.27 13.46
N LEU A 239 -9.17 1.21 14.78
CA LEU A 239 -10.31 1.06 15.69
C LEU A 239 -11.06 2.37 15.96
N LEU A 240 -10.33 3.44 16.28
CA LEU A 240 -10.90 4.64 16.87
C LEU A 240 -11.36 5.67 15.82
N VAL A 241 -10.72 5.69 14.66
CA VAL A 241 -10.93 6.75 13.66
C VAL A 241 -12.10 6.51 12.71
N PRO A 242 -12.49 5.29 12.28
CA PRO A 242 -13.65 5.09 11.40
C PRO A 242 -14.95 5.80 11.82
N PRO A 243 -15.40 5.76 13.10
CA PRO A 243 -16.62 6.47 13.51
C PRO A 243 -16.44 8.00 13.47
N LEU A 244 -15.21 8.50 13.64
CA LEU A 244 -14.91 9.92 13.51
C LEU A 244 -14.94 10.34 12.05
N LEU A 245 -14.37 9.54 11.13
CA LEU A 245 -14.40 9.79 9.69
C LEU A 245 -15.83 9.84 9.13
N ALA A 246 -16.76 9.07 9.70
CA ALA A 246 -18.16 9.10 9.32
C ALA A 246 -18.85 10.45 9.62
N ARG A 247 -18.32 11.23 10.58
CA ARG A 247 -18.88 12.54 10.98
C ARG A 247 -18.25 13.72 10.24
N VAL A 248 -17.15 13.51 9.52
CA VAL A 248 -16.43 14.60 8.87
C VAL A 248 -17.09 14.98 7.54
N LYS A 249 -17.36 16.28 7.36
CA LYS A 249 -18.03 16.82 6.16
C LYS A 249 -17.14 16.82 4.90
N SER A 250 -15.81 16.79 5.07
CA SER A 250 -14.83 16.87 3.99
C SER A 250 -13.55 16.11 4.32
N TYR A 251 -13.22 15.09 3.51
CA TYR A 251 -12.03 14.27 3.69
C TYR A 251 -10.72 15.03 3.40
N ARG A 252 -10.78 16.19 2.72
CA ARG A 252 -9.63 17.09 2.52
C ARG A 252 -8.97 17.49 3.84
N TRP A 253 -9.78 17.81 4.84
CA TRP A 253 -9.32 18.25 6.17
C TRP A 253 -8.82 17.12 7.05
N ILE A 254 -8.87 15.88 6.56
CA ILE A 254 -8.27 14.71 7.22
C ILE A 254 -6.97 14.34 6.50
N ILE A 255 -7.03 14.20 5.17
CA ILE A 255 -5.91 13.69 4.36
C ILE A 255 -4.74 14.68 4.36
N ALA A 256 -4.99 15.97 4.10
CA ALA A 256 -3.90 16.95 4.02
C ALA A 256 -3.17 17.16 5.36
N PRO A 257 -3.87 17.38 6.50
CA PRO A 257 -3.20 17.45 7.79
C PRO A 257 -2.49 16.15 8.17
N GLY A 258 -3.08 14.98 7.86
CA GLY A 258 -2.43 13.69 8.12
C GLY A 258 -1.10 13.54 7.38
N LEU A 259 -1.04 13.95 6.11
CA LEU A 259 0.20 13.96 5.32
C LEU A 259 1.25 14.95 5.87
N ILE A 260 0.81 16.13 6.32
CA ILE A 260 1.70 17.12 6.95
C ILE A 260 2.28 16.58 8.25
N VAL A 261 1.45 15.96 9.10
CA VAL A 261 1.93 15.35 10.34
C VAL A 261 2.91 14.22 10.04
N CYS A 262 2.62 13.34 9.07
CA CYS A 262 3.58 12.33 8.61
C CYS A 262 4.92 12.94 8.18
N ALA A 263 4.91 14.10 7.52
CA ALA A 263 6.12 14.79 7.12
C ALA A 263 6.87 15.36 8.33
N VAL A 264 6.22 16.19 9.16
CA VAL A 264 6.83 16.86 10.32
C VAL A 264 7.48 15.85 11.28
N VAL A 265 6.90 14.67 11.39
CA VAL A 265 7.37 13.56 12.20
C VAL A 265 8.76 13.01 11.77
N TYR A 266 9.21 13.27 10.54
CA TYR A 266 10.59 12.96 10.13
C TYR A 266 11.62 13.95 10.65
N ILE A 267 11.24 15.18 11.00
CA ILE A 267 12.16 16.23 11.45
C ILE A 267 12.97 15.76 12.69
N PRO A 268 12.34 15.23 13.76
CA PRO A 268 13.08 14.69 14.90
C PRO A 268 14.05 13.55 14.55
N ILE A 269 13.68 12.67 13.61
CA ILE A 269 14.53 11.56 13.19
C ILE A 269 15.76 12.09 12.43
N ILE A 270 15.56 13.03 11.51
CA ILE A 270 16.63 13.64 10.71
C ILE A 270 17.68 14.29 11.62
N TYR A 271 17.26 15.00 12.66
CA TYR A 271 18.16 15.66 13.62
C TYR A 271 18.65 14.75 14.76
N SER A 272 18.34 13.45 14.75
CA SER A 272 18.79 12.52 15.79
C SER A 272 20.29 12.20 15.73
N HIS A 273 21.00 12.62 14.67
CA HIS A 273 22.42 12.28 14.41
C HIS A 273 22.72 10.77 14.48
N GLY A 274 21.68 9.94 14.36
CA GLY A 274 21.80 8.50 14.38
C GLY A 274 21.85 7.88 15.77
N GLU A 275 21.71 8.65 16.84
CA GLU A 275 21.74 8.15 18.21
C GLU A 275 20.44 7.42 18.59
N ILE A 276 20.57 6.19 19.04
CA ILE A 276 19.47 5.42 19.64
C ILE A 276 19.68 5.10 21.12
N TYR A 277 20.93 5.10 21.60
CA TYR A 277 21.26 4.92 23.01
C TYR A 277 21.09 6.23 23.79
N GLN A 278 21.15 6.17 25.12
CA GLN A 278 20.93 7.34 26.01
C GLN A 278 19.57 8.05 25.85
N GLY A 279 18.53 7.31 25.45
CA GLY A 279 17.17 7.86 25.31
C GLY A 279 16.86 8.48 23.94
N GLY A 280 17.81 8.50 22.99
CA GLY A 280 17.59 8.97 21.62
C GLY A 280 16.43 8.24 20.91
N TYR A 281 16.29 6.94 21.14
CA TYR A 281 15.16 6.16 20.62
C TYR A 281 13.79 6.71 21.10
N TRP A 282 13.63 6.93 22.40
CA TRP A 282 12.37 7.40 23.00
C TRP A 282 12.05 8.85 22.63
N LYS A 283 13.08 9.66 22.37
CA LYS A 283 12.93 11.07 22.01
C LYS A 283 12.63 11.27 20.52
N TYR A 284 13.29 10.51 19.64
CA TYR A 284 13.25 10.77 18.18
C TYR A 284 12.48 9.69 17.40
N TYR A 285 12.72 8.41 17.68
CA TYR A 285 12.20 7.30 16.87
C TYR A 285 10.81 6.85 17.33
N PHE A 286 10.59 6.71 18.64
CA PHE A 286 9.31 6.26 19.18
C PHE A 286 8.14 7.20 18.83
N PRO A 287 8.24 8.54 19.06
CA PRO A 287 7.14 9.45 18.72
C PRO A 287 6.90 9.44 17.22
N SER A 288 7.96 9.26 16.43
CA SER A 288 7.85 9.28 15.00
C SER A 288 7.19 8.04 14.42
N LEU A 289 7.57 6.86 14.91
CA LEU A 289 6.92 5.61 14.54
C LEU A 289 5.46 5.58 14.98
N PHE A 290 5.16 6.09 16.18
CA PHE A 290 3.81 6.08 16.71
C PHE A 290 2.90 7.11 16.00
N VAL A 291 3.28 8.40 16.02
CA VAL A 291 2.47 9.48 15.44
C VAL A 291 2.45 9.41 13.92
N GLY A 292 3.59 9.07 13.30
CA GLY A 292 3.68 8.93 11.85
C GLY A 292 2.86 7.76 11.33
N SER A 293 2.87 6.60 12.00
CA SER A 293 2.07 5.44 11.60
C SER A 293 0.58 5.68 11.85
N ALA A 294 0.23 6.33 12.97
CA ALA A 294 -1.13 6.76 13.24
C ALA A 294 -1.65 7.66 12.10
N SER A 295 -0.88 8.69 11.75
CA SER A 295 -1.25 9.64 10.69
C SER A 295 -1.33 8.98 9.32
N ALA A 296 -0.40 8.08 8.99
CA ALA A 296 -0.41 7.33 7.74
C ALA A 296 -1.64 6.42 7.64
N MET A 297 -2.06 5.80 8.74
CA MET A 297 -3.28 4.99 8.80
C MET A 297 -4.55 5.86 8.65
N ILE A 298 -4.60 7.05 9.24
CA ILE A 298 -5.70 8.01 9.03
C ILE A 298 -5.82 8.37 7.54
N VAL A 299 -4.69 8.69 6.89
CA VAL A 299 -4.63 9.01 5.46
C VAL A 299 -5.08 7.82 4.62
N PHE A 300 -4.59 6.61 4.93
CA PHE A 300 -4.98 5.38 4.25
C PHE A 300 -6.50 5.16 4.29
N LEU A 301 -7.10 5.23 5.49
CA LEU A 301 -8.55 5.07 5.66
C LEU A 301 -9.32 6.17 4.95
N GLY A 302 -8.87 7.43 5.04
CA GLY A 302 -9.49 8.56 4.37
C GLY A 302 -9.51 8.41 2.85
N ILE A 303 -8.40 8.01 2.25
CA ILE A 303 -8.31 7.76 0.79
C ILE A 303 -9.19 6.58 0.41
N ASN A 304 -9.12 5.47 1.15
CA ASN A 304 -9.89 4.27 0.86
C ASN A 304 -11.40 4.58 0.86
N ILE A 305 -11.90 5.24 1.92
CA ILE A 305 -13.31 5.65 2.01
C ILE A 305 -13.67 6.65 0.91
N THR A 306 -12.82 7.64 0.62
CA THR A 306 -13.10 8.64 -0.43
C THR A 306 -13.25 7.97 -1.80
N VAL A 307 -12.35 7.05 -2.14
CA VAL A 307 -12.39 6.31 -3.42
C VAL A 307 -13.61 5.39 -3.45
N MET A 308 -13.92 4.68 -2.36
CA MET A 308 -15.07 3.77 -2.33
C MET A 308 -16.42 4.51 -2.39
N THR A 309 -16.53 5.68 -1.77
CA THR A 309 -17.78 6.48 -1.75
C THR A 309 -17.97 7.36 -2.98
N SER A 310 -16.88 7.79 -3.63
CA SER A 310 -16.96 8.57 -4.88
C SER A 310 -17.17 7.69 -6.11
N SER A 311 -16.94 6.38 -6.00
CA SER A 311 -17.16 5.42 -7.09
C SER A 311 -18.62 5.00 -7.20
N PRO A 312 -19.21 4.99 -8.41
CA PRO A 312 -20.47 4.29 -8.65
C PRO A 312 -20.38 2.81 -8.23
N PRO A 313 -21.45 2.18 -7.71
CA PRO A 313 -21.44 0.78 -7.30
C PRO A 313 -20.97 -0.21 -8.38
N SER A 314 -21.21 0.12 -9.66
CA SER A 314 -20.76 -0.67 -10.82
C SER A 314 -19.24 -0.64 -11.04
N MET A 315 -18.54 0.39 -10.54
CA MET A 315 -17.10 0.61 -10.74
C MET A 315 -16.27 0.51 -9.44
N SER A 316 -16.91 0.34 -8.28
CA SER A 316 -16.24 0.27 -6.97
C SER A 316 -15.15 -0.81 -6.91
N GLY A 317 -15.38 -1.97 -7.54
CA GLY A 317 -14.38 -3.04 -7.63
C GLY A 317 -13.11 -2.65 -8.41
N VAL A 318 -13.28 -1.92 -9.52
CA VAL A 318 -12.15 -1.39 -10.32
C VAL A 318 -11.40 -0.32 -9.55
N ALA A 319 -12.13 0.59 -8.89
CA ALA A 319 -11.56 1.65 -8.07
C ALA A 319 -10.69 1.10 -6.93
N GLY A 320 -11.17 0.07 -6.24
CA GLY A 320 -10.44 -0.57 -5.14
C GLY A 320 -9.20 -1.33 -5.63
N ALA A 321 -9.32 -2.02 -6.77
CA ALA A 321 -8.18 -2.70 -7.39
C ALA A 321 -7.09 -1.70 -7.81
N LEU A 322 -7.47 -0.60 -8.46
CA LEU A 322 -6.53 0.43 -8.90
C LEU A 322 -5.88 1.15 -7.72
N LEU A 323 -6.64 1.40 -6.64
CA LEU A 323 -6.10 1.94 -5.40
C LEU A 323 -5.02 1.01 -4.81
N GLN A 324 -5.28 -0.29 -4.74
CA GLN A 324 -4.31 -1.28 -4.23
C GLN A 324 -3.07 -1.40 -5.10
N VAL A 325 -3.22 -1.39 -6.43
CA VAL A 325 -2.09 -1.37 -7.35
C VAL A 325 -1.24 -0.11 -7.15
N SER A 326 -1.89 1.04 -6.97
CA SER A 326 -1.20 2.32 -6.74
C SER A 326 -0.40 2.30 -5.43
N LEU A 327 -1.00 1.83 -4.34
CA LEU A 327 -0.32 1.66 -3.05
C LEU A 327 0.96 0.81 -3.18
N GLN A 328 0.89 -0.30 -3.93
CA GLN A 328 2.03 -1.20 -4.14
C GLN A 328 3.11 -0.62 -5.05
N ILE A 329 2.71 0.02 -6.17
CA ILE A 329 3.65 0.72 -7.06
C ILE A 329 4.38 1.82 -6.30
N GLY A 330 3.64 2.57 -5.49
CA GLY A 330 4.18 3.57 -4.57
C GLY A 330 5.31 3.03 -3.71
N ALA A 331 5.04 1.94 -2.99
CA ALA A 331 6.03 1.30 -2.12
C ALA A 331 7.30 0.89 -2.88
N VAL A 332 7.16 0.32 -4.07
CA VAL A 332 8.33 -0.07 -4.90
C VAL A 332 9.14 1.15 -5.34
N ILE A 333 8.47 2.20 -5.82
CA ILE A 333 9.12 3.45 -6.23
C ILE A 333 9.89 4.05 -5.05
N GLY A 334 9.24 4.14 -3.89
CA GLY A 334 9.86 4.62 -2.67
C GLY A 334 11.12 3.83 -2.31
N LEU A 335 11.00 2.49 -2.27
CA LEU A 335 12.11 1.61 -1.87
C LEU A 335 13.28 1.69 -2.85
N SER A 336 12.98 1.83 -4.13
CA SER A 336 14.01 1.91 -5.17
C SER A 336 14.76 3.23 -5.12
N ILE A 337 14.06 4.35 -4.89
CA ILE A 337 14.70 5.65 -4.68
C ILE A 337 15.51 5.63 -3.40
N GLN A 338 14.97 5.09 -2.31
CA GLN A 338 15.69 4.96 -1.04
C GLN A 338 16.97 4.13 -1.19
N ALA A 339 16.94 2.99 -1.88
CA ALA A 339 18.15 2.21 -2.14
C ALA A 339 19.23 3.00 -2.90
N GLY A 340 18.82 3.86 -3.84
CA GLY A 340 19.73 4.79 -4.50
C GLY A 340 20.29 5.88 -3.57
N LEU A 341 19.46 6.43 -2.70
CA LEU A 341 19.88 7.45 -1.73
C LEU A 341 20.79 6.87 -0.64
N LEU A 342 20.62 5.59 -0.30
CA LEU A 342 21.45 4.91 0.69
C LEU A 342 22.89 4.67 0.21
N THR A 343 23.15 4.78 -1.09
CA THR A 343 24.48 4.55 -1.71
C THR A 343 25.13 5.85 -2.22
N LEU A 344 24.65 7.03 -1.74
CA LEU A 344 25.15 8.35 -2.13
C LEU A 344 26.62 8.56 -1.74
N GLU A 345 26.97 8.24 -0.48
CA GLU A 345 28.31 8.35 0.08
C GLU A 345 28.84 6.98 0.53
N GLU A 346 30.16 6.86 0.66
CA GLU A 346 30.80 5.66 1.22
C GLU A 346 30.28 5.35 2.63
N GLY A 347 30.04 4.07 2.91
CA GLY A 347 29.48 3.59 4.18
C GLY A 347 28.01 3.18 4.13
N ASP A 348 27.35 3.27 2.98
CA ASP A 348 25.97 2.81 2.74
C ASP A 348 24.98 3.25 3.84
N ILE A 349 24.30 2.30 4.48
CA ILE A 349 23.39 2.52 5.62
C ILE A 349 24.12 2.94 6.91
N GLY A 350 25.41 2.64 7.01
CA GLY A 350 26.30 3.05 8.10
C GLY A 350 26.52 4.56 8.16
N ASN A 351 26.51 5.22 7.00
CA ASN A 351 26.59 6.67 6.92
C ASN A 351 25.22 7.29 7.17
N PHE A 352 25.10 8.01 8.30
CA PHE A 352 23.85 8.64 8.68
C PHE A 352 23.38 9.71 7.67
N HIS A 353 24.29 10.32 6.92
CA HIS A 353 23.94 11.32 5.91
C HIS A 353 23.11 10.73 4.77
N ASN A 354 23.46 9.52 4.31
CA ASN A 354 22.69 8.78 3.31
C ASN A 354 21.27 8.46 3.81
N VAL A 355 21.16 8.09 5.10
CA VAL A 355 19.87 7.82 5.73
C VAL A 355 19.03 9.10 5.88
N GLN A 356 19.67 10.22 6.25
CA GLN A 356 19.04 11.54 6.29
C GLN A 356 18.50 11.96 4.91
N ALA A 357 19.27 11.75 3.85
CA ALA A 357 18.85 12.06 2.48
C ALA A 357 17.58 11.28 2.09
N SER A 358 17.52 9.98 2.44
CA SER A 358 16.32 9.17 2.29
C SER A 358 15.10 9.76 3.02
N TRP A 359 15.26 10.18 4.28
CA TRP A 359 14.14 10.76 5.04
C TRP A 359 13.72 12.15 4.53
N TRP A 360 14.67 12.97 4.07
CA TRP A 360 14.36 14.24 3.40
C TRP A 360 13.57 14.05 2.11
N PHE A 361 13.89 13.02 1.33
CA PHE A 361 13.11 12.66 0.16
C PHE A 361 11.65 12.33 0.52
N VAL A 362 11.44 11.49 1.53
CA VAL A 362 10.08 11.13 1.97
C VAL A 362 9.35 12.33 2.55
N PHE A 363 10.03 13.18 3.31
CA PHE A 363 9.50 14.44 3.82
C PHE A 363 8.98 15.33 2.69
N GLY A 364 9.79 15.56 1.65
CA GLY A 364 9.40 16.35 0.49
C GLY A 364 8.25 15.72 -0.29
N TRP A 365 8.26 14.39 -0.47
CA TRP A 365 7.21 13.68 -1.18
C TRP A 365 5.86 13.76 -0.45
N LEU A 366 5.86 13.67 0.89
CA LEU A 366 4.65 13.83 1.70
C LEU A 366 4.09 15.26 1.65
N LEU A 367 4.95 16.28 1.74
CA LEU A 367 4.52 17.67 1.63
C LEU A 367 3.97 18.01 0.24
N LEU A 368 4.60 17.48 -0.82
CA LEU A 368 4.09 17.63 -2.18
C LEU A 368 2.67 17.05 -2.29
N ASN A 369 2.44 15.86 -1.77
CA ASN A 369 1.11 15.24 -1.78
C ASN A 369 0.11 16.04 -0.92
N ALA A 370 0.52 16.55 0.24
CA ALA A 370 -0.33 17.40 1.07
C ALA A 370 -0.74 18.68 0.31
N MET A 371 0.21 19.32 -0.38
CA MET A 371 -0.06 20.50 -1.21
C MET A 371 -1.01 20.17 -2.36
N LEU A 372 -0.81 19.06 -3.06
CA LEU A 372 -1.70 18.64 -4.13
C LEU A 372 -3.13 18.40 -3.62
N VAL A 373 -3.29 17.79 -2.44
CA VAL A 373 -4.61 17.63 -1.81
C VAL A 373 -5.21 18.98 -1.44
N LEU A 374 -4.43 19.93 -0.93
CA LEU A 374 -4.94 21.26 -0.60
C LEU A 374 -5.33 22.07 -1.86
N VAL A 375 -4.63 21.93 -2.97
CA VAL A 375 -4.90 22.73 -4.17
C VAL A 375 -6.00 22.10 -5.02
N PHE A 376 -5.94 20.79 -5.26
CA PHE A 376 -6.77 20.13 -6.28
C PHE A 376 -7.98 19.38 -5.71
N PHE A 377 -8.08 19.18 -4.39
CA PHE A 377 -9.24 18.48 -3.82
C PHE A 377 -10.48 19.37 -3.85
N LYS A 378 -11.48 18.92 -4.62
CA LYS A 378 -12.79 19.57 -4.74
C LYS A 378 -13.78 19.00 -3.73
N ASN A 379 -14.50 19.88 -3.04
CA ASN A 379 -15.48 19.49 -2.02
C ASN A 379 -16.87 19.27 -2.62
N ASN A 380 -17.35 18.03 -2.57
CA ASN A 380 -18.65 17.64 -3.13
C ASN A 380 -19.85 18.37 -2.49
N LYS A 381 -19.71 18.89 -1.26
CA LYS A 381 -20.78 19.64 -0.57
C LYS A 381 -20.83 21.13 -0.93
N ALA A 382 -19.69 21.75 -1.21
CA ALA A 382 -19.64 23.17 -1.55
C ALA A 382 -20.28 23.43 -2.92
N GLU A 383 -19.97 22.60 -3.93
CA GLU A 383 -20.59 22.73 -5.27
C GLU A 383 -22.08 22.36 -5.29
N ALA A 384 -22.56 21.54 -4.35
CA ALA A 384 -24.00 21.25 -4.21
C ALA A 384 -24.77 22.42 -3.59
N GLU A 385 -24.18 23.09 -2.59
CA GLU A 385 -24.73 24.32 -2.00
C GLU A 385 -24.61 25.53 -2.96
N GLU A 386 -23.54 25.61 -3.77
CA GLU A 386 -23.34 26.66 -4.77
C GLU A 386 -24.33 26.52 -5.95
N LYS A 387 -24.58 25.29 -6.42
CA LYS A 387 -25.62 25.02 -7.43
C LYS A 387 -27.04 25.22 -6.91
N GLN A 388 -27.29 24.99 -5.62
CA GLN A 388 -28.59 25.32 -5.01
C GLN A 388 -28.75 26.83 -4.80
N GLY A 389 -27.67 27.54 -4.46
CA GLY A 389 -27.66 29.00 -4.34
C GLY A 389 -27.94 29.71 -5.67
N ASP A 390 -27.33 29.26 -6.77
CA ASP A 390 -27.58 29.81 -8.10
C ASP A 390 -29.00 29.54 -8.62
N VAL A 391 -29.62 28.43 -8.22
CA VAL A 391 -31.02 28.14 -8.59
C VAL A 391 -32.01 29.00 -7.78
N ILE A 392 -31.66 29.38 -6.54
CA ILE A 392 -32.49 30.25 -5.69
C ILE A 392 -32.28 31.74 -6.03
N ALA A 393 -31.14 32.13 -6.60
CA ALA A 393 -30.88 33.50 -7.05
C ALA A 393 -31.52 33.84 -8.41
N VAL A 394 -32.07 32.85 -9.12
CA VAL A 394 -32.69 32.98 -10.45
C VAL A 394 -34.21 32.79 -10.42
N VAL A 395 -34.80 32.61 -9.22
CA VAL A 395 -36.26 32.59 -8.97
C VAL A 395 -36.61 33.75 -8.06
#